data_AF-A0AAE3CYY6-F1
#
_entry.id   AF-A0AAE3CYY6-F1
#
_cell.length_a   1.000
_cell.length_b   1.000
_cell.length_c   1.000
_cell.angle_alpha   90.00
_cell.angle_beta   90.00
_cell.angle_gamma   90.00
#
_symmetry.space_group_name_H-M   'P 1'
#
loop_
_entity.id
_entity.type
_entity.pdbx_description
1 polymer ?
#
loop_
_entity_poly.entity_id
_entity_poly.type
_entity_poly.pdbx_seq_one_letter_code
_entity_poly.pdbx_strand_id
1 'polypeptide(L)'
;MKGMRSIAPFGVRMSDELKEKLTVRAAQNGRSLNSEIVMILQEAVDAASTTPQTSAEHQAAIQAEEFKKVVYDSLVKLYDKDNK
;
A
#
# COMPACT_ATOMS: atom_id res chain seq x y z
N MET A 1 -32.74 -1.60 7.07
CA MET A 1 -31.32 -1.98 6.95
C MET A 1 -30.62 -0.95 6.07
N LYS A 2 -29.73 -0.14 6.65
CA LYS A 2 -29.05 0.96 5.96
C LYS A 2 -27.78 0.43 5.31
N GLY A 3 -27.68 0.50 3.97
CA GLY A 3 -26.39 0.72 3.31
C GLY A 3 -25.59 -0.46 2.77
N MET A 4 -26.19 -1.49 2.15
CA MET A 4 -25.43 -2.23 1.14
C MET A 4 -25.46 -1.41 -0.14
N ARG A 5 -24.43 -0.56 -0.35
CA ARG A 5 -24.21 0.08 -1.66
C ARG A 5 -24.26 -1.04 -2.70
N SER A 6 -25.18 -0.95 -3.67
CA SER A 6 -25.34 -1.93 -4.73
C SER A 6 -24.16 -1.82 -5.69
N ILE A 7 -22.98 -2.25 -5.25
CA ILE A 7 -21.84 -2.41 -6.15
C ILE A 7 -22.18 -3.61 -7.01
N ALA A 8 -22.28 -3.39 -8.33
CA ALA A 8 -22.51 -4.47 -9.27
C ALA A 8 -21.39 -5.52 -9.10
N PRO A 9 -21.72 -6.82 -9.06
CA PRO A 9 -20.70 -7.87 -8.97
C PRO A 9 -19.69 -7.73 -10.10
N PHE A 10 -18.40 -7.76 -9.75
CA PHE A 10 -17.32 -7.77 -10.74
C PHE A 10 -17.01 -9.21 -11.16
N GLY A 11 -17.20 -9.52 -12.44
CA GLY A 11 -16.90 -10.84 -12.99
C GLY A 11 -15.41 -11.01 -13.28
N VAL A 12 -14.71 -11.83 -12.51
CA VAL A 12 -13.30 -12.18 -12.73
C VAL A 12 -13.21 -13.51 -13.47
N ARG A 13 -12.39 -13.57 -14.53
CA ARG A 13 -12.03 -14.83 -15.21
C ARG A 13 -10.73 -15.36 -14.61
N MET A 14 -10.74 -16.62 -14.20
CA MET A 14 -9.58 -17.33 -13.63
C MET A 14 -9.69 -18.83 -13.95
N SER A 15 -8.57 -19.56 -13.88
CA SER A 15 -8.59 -21.02 -13.99
C SER A 15 -9.30 -21.66 -12.81
N ASP A 16 -9.86 -22.85 -13.01
CA ASP A 16 -10.54 -23.60 -11.94
C ASP A 16 -9.59 -23.92 -10.78
N GLU A 17 -8.35 -24.28 -11.09
CA GLU A 17 -7.31 -24.54 -10.09
C GLU A 17 -7.03 -23.30 -9.21
N LEU A 18 -6.95 -22.11 -9.81
CA LEU A 18 -6.73 -20.87 -9.05
C LEU A 18 -7.93 -20.56 -8.15
N LYS A 19 -9.14 -20.72 -8.68
CA LYS A 19 -10.37 -20.51 -7.93
C LYS A 19 -10.46 -21.43 -6.71
N GLU A 20 -10.11 -22.71 -6.88
CA GLU A 20 -10.11 -23.70 -5.79
C GLU A 20 -9.10 -23.31 -4.71
N LYS A 21 -7.85 -22.99 -5.08
CA LYS A 21 -6.81 -22.55 -4.14
C LYS A 21 -7.24 -21.32 -3.35
N LEU A 22 -7.83 -20.32 -4.02
CA LEU A 22 -8.35 -19.12 -3.37
C LEU A 22 -9.53 -19.43 -2.43
N THR A 23 -10.39 -20.38 -2.80
CA THR A 23 -11.53 -20.80 -1.97
C THR A 23 -11.06 -21.49 -0.69
N VAL A 24 -10.10 -22.40 -0.78
CA VAL A 24 -9.49 -23.08 0.38
C VAL A 24 -8.81 -22.06 1.29
N ARG A 25 -8.02 -21.14 0.73
CA ARG A 25 -7.36 -20.08 1.49
C ARG A 25 -8.35 -19.17 2.19
N ALA A 26 -9.42 -18.74 1.51
CA ALA A 26 -10.46 -17.90 2.09
C ALA A 26 -11.13 -18.59 3.28
N ALA A 27 -11.43 -19.89 3.16
CA ALA A 27 -12.00 -20.69 4.24
C ALA A 27 -11.06 -20.79 5.46
N GLN A 28 -9.76 -21.03 5.22
CA GLN A 28 -8.74 -21.06 6.28
C GLN A 28 -8.64 -19.71 7.02
N ASN A 29 -8.83 -18.60 6.30
CA ASN A 29 -8.79 -17.25 6.86
C ASN A 29 -10.14 -16.78 7.43
N GLY A 30 -11.19 -17.61 7.40
CA GLY A 30 -12.53 -17.24 7.86
C GLY A 30 -13.19 -16.12 7.04
N ARG A 31 -12.83 -15.98 5.75
CA ARG A 31 -13.32 -14.93 4.84
C ARG A 31 -14.17 -15.52 3.72
N SER A 32 -15.08 -14.71 3.18
CA SER A 32 -15.69 -15.04 1.88
C SER A 32 -14.63 -14.98 0.77
N LEU A 33 -14.82 -15.74 -0.31
CA LEU A 33 -13.91 -15.69 -1.46
C LEU A 33 -13.72 -14.24 -1.97
N ASN A 34 -14.81 -13.46 -2.02
CA ASN A 34 -14.73 -12.05 -2.42
C ASN A 34 -13.88 -11.22 -1.45
N SER A 35 -14.08 -11.39 -0.15
CA SER A 35 -13.33 -10.65 0.88
C SER A 35 -11.84 -11.02 0.89
N GLU A 36 -11.50 -12.26 0.58
CA GLU A 36 -10.11 -12.71 0.43
C GLU A 36 -9.48 -12.11 -0.83
N ILE A 37 -10.16 -12.17 -1.98
CA ILE A 37 -9.69 -11.57 -3.23
C ILE A 37 -9.43 -10.07 -3.06
N VAL A 38 -10.36 -9.35 -2.43
CA VAL A 38 -10.20 -7.91 -2.17
C VAL A 38 -8.98 -7.63 -1.29
N MET A 39 -8.75 -8.44 -0.26
CA MET A 39 -7.59 -8.27 0.62
C MET A 39 -6.27 -8.54 -0.13
N ILE A 40 -6.19 -9.61 -0.92
CA ILE A 40 -4.99 -9.92 -1.72
C ILE A 40 -4.69 -8.78 -2.69
N LEU A 41 -5.71 -8.21 -3.34
CA LEU A 41 -5.54 -7.08 -4.24
C LEU A 41 -5.09 -5.81 -3.50
N GLN A 42 -5.65 -5.54 -2.32
CA GLN A 42 -5.25 -4.40 -1.50
C GLN A 42 -3.79 -4.53 -1.04
N GLU A 43 -3.40 -5.69 -0.52
CA GLU A 43 -2.01 -5.97 -0.12
C GLU A 43 -1.04 -5.79 -1.29
N ALA A 44 -1.41 -6.24 -2.50
CA ALA A 44 -0.58 -6.07 -3.69
C ALA A 44 -0.43 -4.60 -4.09
N VAL A 45 -1.48 -3.79 -3.94
CA VAL A 45 -1.44 -2.34 -4.21
C VAL A 45 -0.61 -1.62 -3.15
N ASP A 46 -0.83 -1.91 -1.87
CA ASP A 46 -0.13 -1.30 -0.75
C ASP A 46 1.37 -1.63 -0.78
N ALA A 47 1.72 -2.87 -1.12
CA ALA A 47 3.11 -3.30 -1.27
C ALA A 47 3.81 -2.67 -2.49
N ALA A 48 3.05 -2.34 -3.54
CA ALA A 48 3.57 -1.70 -4.74
C ALA A 48 3.74 -0.18 -4.59
N SER A 49 3.00 0.46 -3.68
CA SER A 49 3.06 1.90 -3.46
C SER A 49 4.18 2.27 -2.48
N THR A 50 5.30 2.79 -3.01
CA THR A 50 6.20 3.69 -2.25
C THR A 50 5.61 5.08 -2.04
N THR A 51 4.34 5.29 -2.41
CA THR A 51 3.66 6.58 -2.40
C THR A 51 2.73 6.71 -1.20
N PRO A 52 2.77 7.87 -0.51
CA PRO A 52 1.93 8.13 0.64
C PRO A 52 0.43 8.10 0.27
N GLN A 53 -0.36 7.30 1.00
CA GLN A 53 -1.77 7.00 0.75
C GLN A 53 -2.74 7.92 1.49
N THR A 54 -2.28 8.62 2.54
CA THR A 54 -3.09 9.58 3.30
C THR A 54 -2.57 11.01 3.16
N SER A 55 -3.44 12.00 3.42
CA SER A 55 -3.00 13.41 3.47
C SER A 55 -1.90 13.64 4.51
N ALA A 56 -1.91 12.88 5.61
CA ALA A 56 -0.87 12.93 6.64
C ALA A 56 0.45 12.35 6.13
N GLU A 57 0.40 11.19 5.46
CA GLU A 57 1.58 10.59 4.83
C GLU A 57 2.14 11.47 3.71
N HIS A 58 1.29 12.17 2.95
CA HIS A 58 1.74 13.08 1.90
C HIS A 58 2.49 14.28 2.49
N GLN A 59 1.96 14.86 3.57
CA GLN A 59 2.65 15.92 4.31
C GLN A 59 3.96 15.41 4.94
N ALA A 60 3.97 14.21 5.50
CA ALA A 60 5.18 13.60 6.05
C ALA A 60 6.24 13.37 4.98
N ALA A 61 5.85 12.92 3.78
CA ALA A 61 6.77 12.73 2.66
C ALA A 61 7.36 14.06 2.16
N ILE A 62 6.55 15.13 2.09
CA ILE A 62 7.04 16.48 1.74
C ILE A 62 8.06 16.96 2.79
N GLN A 63 7.71 16.86 4.07
CA GLN A 63 8.61 17.29 5.16
C GLN A 63 9.89 16.47 5.21
N ALA A 64 9.84 15.17 4.91
CA ALA A 64 11.01 14.30 4.88
C ALA A 64 12.00 14.72 3.79
N GLU A 65 11.52 15.09 2.60
CA GLU A 65 12.40 15.58 1.51
C GLU A 65 13.00 16.95 1.84
N GLU A 66 12.23 17.85 2.44
CA GLU A 66 12.77 19.13 2.94
C GLU A 66 13.83 18.92 4.02
N PHE A 67 13.57 18.04 4.98
CA PHE A 67 14.51 17.72 6.04
C PHE A 67 15.79 17.07 5.51
N LYS A 68 15.67 16.14 4.56
CA LYS A 68 16.80 15.51 3.88
C LYS A 68 17.72 16.54 3.22
N LYS A 69 17.15 17.57 2.59
CA LYS A 69 17.94 18.68 2.02
C LYS A 69 18.68 19.46 3.09
N VAL A 70 18.00 19.82 4.19
CA VAL A 70 18.62 20.54 5.31
C VAL A 70 19.77 19.75 5.93
N VAL A 71 19.58 18.44 6.14
CA VAL A 71 20.61 17.55 6.67
C VAL A 71 21.78 17.48 5.70
N TYR A 72 21.53 17.27 4.40
CA TYR A 72 22.58 17.24 3.39
C TYR A 72 23.41 18.52 3.38
N ASP A 73 22.78 19.69 3.29
CA ASP A 73 23.45 20.99 3.26
C ASP A 73 24.27 21.23 4.55
N SER A 74 23.77 20.77 5.69
CA SER A 74 24.44 20.89 6.98
C SER A 74 25.67 19.99 7.08
N LEU A 75 25.55 18.74 6.60
CA LEU A 75 26.65 17.79 6.59
C LEU A 75 27.75 18.23 5.62
N VAL A 76 27.41 18.70 4.43
CA VAL A 76 28.38 19.27 3.49
C VAL A 76 29.16 20.40 4.14
N LYS A 77 28.48 21.36 4.78
CA LYS A 77 29.14 22.46 5.48
C LYS A 77 30.00 22.03 6.66
N LEU A 78 29.62 20.97 7.37
CA LEU A 78 30.39 20.44 8.49
C LEU A 78 31.68 19.80 7.98
N TYR A 79 31.58 18.88 7.02
CA TYR A 79 32.72 18.15 6.49
C TYR A 79 33.62 18.97 5.55
N ASP A 80 33.09 20.02 4.90
CA ASP A 80 33.91 20.94 4.10
C ASP A 80 34.72 21.92 4.98
N LYS A 81 34.26 22.20 6.22
CA LYS A 81 35.01 23.04 7.16
C LYS A 81 36.21 22.32 7.79
N ASP A 82 36.10 21.01 7.97
CA ASP A 82 37.20 20.18 8.51
C ASP A 82 38.29 19.89 7.46
N ASN A 83 38.04 20.17 6.18
CA ASN A 83 38.96 19.99 5.06
C ASN A 83 39.68 21.29 4.60
N LYS A 84 39.61 22.39 5.38
CA LYS A 84 40.30 23.66 5.09
C LYS A 84 41.30 24.06 6.16
#